data_AF-A0A224XZ12-F1
#
_entry.id   AF-A0A224XZ12-F1
#
_cell.length_a   1.000
_cell.length_b   1.000
_cell.length_c   1.000
_cell.angle_alpha   90.00
_cell.angle_beta   90.00
_cell.angle_gamma   90.00
#
_symmetry.space_group_name_H-M   'P 1'
#
loop_
_entity.id
_entity.type
_entity.pdbx_description
1 polymer ?
#
loop_
_entity_poly.entity_id
_entity_poly.type
_entity_poly.pdbx_seq_one_letter_code
_entity_poly.pdbx_strand_id
1 'polypeptide(L)'
;MALSIVAIVIGFIRVQGLKFRSDEQSDLNDILLRVSAFGLFVYAVFSVIAGSLTALVSEPNLLVMITGILSIFQVVLQLLFISDVSRRRVHLPEHDRSKPGRQVVTFLLIANVTMWIIYTFETQKVVANPVQLDFYGFLAWSMVQRITLPLCIFHRFHSAVTLAEIWKTSYKPRID
;
A
#
# COMPACT_ATOMS: atom_id res chain seq x y z
N MET A 1 3.17 -4.13 7.84
CA MET A 1 1.99 -3.24 7.63
C MET A 1 1.87 -2.17 8.70
N ALA A 2 1.84 -2.50 10.00
CA ALA A 2 1.76 -1.50 11.07
C ALA A 2 2.87 -0.42 11.00
N LEU A 3 4.12 -0.82 10.79
CA LEU A 3 5.23 0.12 10.60
C LEU A 3 5.03 1.05 9.39
N SER A 4 4.43 0.55 8.30
CA SER A 4 4.09 1.35 7.13
C SER A 4 2.99 2.38 7.44
N ILE A 5 1.99 2.03 8.25
CA ILE A 5 0.97 2.98 8.72
C ILE A 5 1.63 4.11 9.52
N VAL A 6 2.47 3.77 10.51
CA VAL A 6 3.18 4.75 11.33
C VAL A 6 4.07 5.65 10.45
N ALA A 7 4.80 5.06 9.50
CA ALA A 7 5.62 5.80 8.56
C ALA A 7 4.79 6.75 7.69
N ILE A 8 3.60 6.34 7.21
CA ILE A 8 2.70 7.20 6.44
C ILE A 8 2.23 8.40 7.28
N VAL A 9 1.84 8.18 8.55
CA VAL A 9 1.44 9.26 9.46
C VAL A 9 2.59 10.25 9.67
N ILE A 10 3.80 9.76 9.93
CA ILE A 10 5.01 10.60 10.03
C ILE A 10 5.25 11.32 8.69
N GLY A 11 5.05 10.64 7.57
CA GLY A 11 5.16 11.18 6.22
C GLY A 11 4.27 12.39 6.02
N PHE A 12 2.98 12.28 6.33
CA PHE A 12 2.03 13.39 6.23
C PHE A 12 2.50 14.60 7.04
N ILE A 13 2.94 14.40 8.29
CA ILE A 13 3.45 15.48 9.14
C ILE A 13 4.69 16.14 8.51
N ARG A 14 5.63 15.35 7.98
CA ARG A 14 6.87 15.88 7.39
C ARG A 14 6.67 16.58 6.05
N VAL A 15 5.66 16.17 5.29
CA VAL A 15 5.39 16.66 3.92
C VAL A 15 4.49 17.91 3.92
N GLN A 16 3.84 18.24 5.04
CA GLN A 16 2.98 19.43 5.19
C GLN A 16 3.68 20.75 4.79
N GLY A 17 4.99 20.89 5.03
CA GLY A 17 5.76 22.09 4.68
C GLY A 17 6.13 22.24 3.20
N LEU A 18 5.83 21.25 2.35
CA LEU A 18 6.11 21.28 0.92
C LEU A 18 4.99 21.98 0.14
N LYS A 19 5.38 22.76 -0.89
CA LYS A 19 4.45 23.53 -1.73
C LYS A 19 3.67 22.58 -2.64
N PHE A 20 2.35 22.76 -2.67
CA PHE A 20 1.44 22.02 -3.56
C PHE A 20 1.46 22.62 -4.97
N ARG A 21 1.62 21.78 -6.00
CA ARG A 21 1.50 22.15 -7.41
C ARG A 21 0.43 21.26 -8.05
N SER A 22 -0.60 21.89 -8.61
CA SER A 22 -1.77 21.22 -9.19
C SER A 22 -1.53 20.61 -10.57
N ASP A 23 -0.46 21.02 -11.27
CA ASP A 23 -0.38 20.93 -12.74
C ASP A 23 0.46 19.76 -13.31
N GLU A 24 1.05 18.90 -12.46
CA GLU A 24 2.02 17.86 -12.88
C GLU A 24 1.64 16.43 -12.40
N GLN A 25 0.37 16.04 -12.49
CA GLN A 25 -0.06 14.65 -12.18
C GLN A 25 -0.49 13.92 -13.47
N SER A 26 -0.02 12.68 -13.66
CA SER A 26 -0.58 11.78 -14.68
C SER A 26 -1.85 11.12 -14.14
N ASP A 27 -3.02 11.48 -14.70
CA ASP A 27 -4.31 10.90 -14.32
C ASP A 27 -4.33 9.36 -14.44
N LEU A 28 -3.56 8.82 -15.37
CA LEU A 28 -3.42 7.37 -15.55
C LEU A 28 -2.84 6.69 -14.30
N ASN A 29 -1.79 7.25 -13.71
CA ASN A 29 -1.17 6.67 -12.51
C ASN A 29 -2.15 6.67 -11.32
N ASP A 30 -2.94 7.74 -11.17
CA ASP A 30 -3.96 7.83 -10.13
C ASP A 30 -5.07 6.80 -10.32
N ILE A 31 -5.53 6.59 -11.56
CA ILE A 31 -6.54 5.58 -11.88
C ILE A 31 -5.98 4.17 -11.63
N LEU A 32 -4.77 3.87 -12.10
CA LEU A 32 -4.14 2.56 -11.91
C LEU A 32 -3.94 2.23 -10.41
N LEU A 33 -3.54 3.21 -9.59
CA LEU A 33 -3.41 3.03 -8.14
C LEU A 33 -4.76 2.71 -7.49
N ARG A 34 -5.84 3.40 -7.87
CA ARG A 34 -7.18 3.18 -7.29
C ARG A 34 -7.76 1.83 -7.71
N VAL A 35 -7.68 1.49 -9.00
CA VAL A 35 -8.19 0.21 -9.52
C VAL A 35 -7.44 -0.98 -8.92
N SER A 36 -6.11 -0.88 -8.81
CA SER A 36 -5.30 -1.93 -8.20
C SER A 36 -5.57 -2.08 -6.70
N ALA A 37 -5.79 -0.98 -5.99
CA ALA A 37 -6.15 -1.00 -4.57
C ALA A 37 -7.51 -1.65 -4.30
N PHE A 38 -8.46 -1.54 -5.23
CA PHE A 38 -9.76 -2.20 -5.11
C PHE A 38 -9.61 -3.72 -4.95
N GLY A 39 -8.71 -4.36 -5.71
CA GLY A 39 -8.44 -5.78 -5.56
C GLY A 39 -7.92 -6.17 -4.17
N LEU A 40 -7.04 -5.34 -3.60
CA LEU A 40 -6.52 -5.56 -2.25
C LEU A 40 -7.58 -5.33 -1.18
N PHE A 41 -8.45 -4.32 -1.37
CA PHE A 41 -9.59 -4.08 -0.50
C PHE A 41 -10.55 -5.27 -0.48
N VAL A 42 -10.93 -5.80 -1.66
CA VAL A 42 -11.78 -6.98 -1.77
C VAL A 42 -11.16 -8.17 -1.04
N TYR A 43 -9.88 -8.48 -1.30
CA TYR A 43 -9.18 -9.57 -0.62
C TYR A 43 -9.19 -9.43 0.91
N ALA A 44 -8.94 -8.22 1.40
CA ALA A 44 -8.90 -7.94 2.83
C ALA A 44 -10.28 -8.05 3.47
N VAL A 45 -11.34 -7.56 2.83
CA VAL A 45 -12.73 -7.67 3.34
C VAL A 45 -13.14 -9.13 3.48
N PHE A 46 -12.92 -9.95 2.44
CA PHE A 46 -13.23 -11.38 2.51
C PHE A 46 -12.44 -12.09 3.61
N SER A 47 -11.18 -11.70 3.82
CA SER A 47 -10.34 -12.23 4.90
C SER A 47 -10.87 -11.83 6.28
N VAL A 48 -11.29 -10.57 6.48
CA VAL A 48 -11.89 -10.11 7.74
C VAL A 48 -13.18 -10.86 8.06
N ILE A 49 -14.05 -11.05 7.06
CA ILE A 49 -15.30 -11.80 7.24
C ILE A 49 -15.00 -13.24 7.69
N ALA A 50 -14.10 -13.94 7.01
CA ALA A 50 -13.72 -15.33 7.37
C ALA A 50 -13.09 -15.43 8.77
N GLY A 51 -12.26 -14.44 9.15
CA GLY A 51 -11.65 -14.39 10.48
C GLY A 51 -12.66 -14.05 11.59
N SER A 52 -13.66 -13.23 11.32
CA SER A 52 -14.51 -12.60 12.35
C SER A 52 -15.37 -13.58 13.17
N LEU A 53 -15.90 -14.64 12.57
CA LEU A 53 -16.89 -15.52 13.21
C LEU A 53 -16.31 -16.39 14.33
N THR A 54 -15.01 -16.71 14.25
CA THR A 54 -14.31 -17.57 15.23
C THR A 54 -13.07 -16.86 15.79
N ALA A 55 -13.00 -15.53 15.65
CA ALA A 55 -11.82 -14.73 16.03
C ALA A 55 -11.42 -14.87 17.50
N LEU A 56 -12.39 -15.05 18.41
CA LEU A 56 -12.15 -15.14 19.85
C LEU A 56 -11.80 -16.55 20.33
N VAL A 57 -11.94 -17.56 19.45
CA VAL A 57 -11.76 -18.98 19.80
C VAL A 57 -10.52 -19.58 19.16
N SER A 58 -10.08 -19.05 18.01
CA SER A 58 -8.94 -19.58 17.26
C SER A 58 -7.92 -18.49 16.91
N GLU A 59 -6.66 -18.68 17.32
CA GLU A 59 -5.57 -17.73 17.05
C GLU A 59 -5.37 -17.43 15.55
N PRO A 60 -5.45 -18.41 14.61
CA PRO A 60 -5.32 -18.13 13.19
C PRO A 60 -6.41 -17.18 12.66
N ASN A 61 -7.65 -17.34 13.11
CA ASN A 61 -8.78 -16.51 12.71
C ASN A 61 -8.60 -15.07 13.21
N LEU A 62 -8.12 -14.90 14.44
CA LEU A 62 -7.77 -13.59 14.99
C LEU A 62 -6.68 -12.90 14.16
N LEU A 63 -5.62 -13.63 13.81
CA LEU A 63 -4.52 -13.09 12.99
C LEU A 63 -5.00 -12.69 11.59
N VAL A 64 -5.82 -13.51 10.94
CA VAL A 64 -6.41 -13.21 9.62
C VAL A 64 -7.30 -11.96 9.70
N MET A 65 -8.11 -11.83 10.75
CA MET A 65 -8.97 -10.67 10.96
C MET A 65 -8.14 -9.40 11.17
N ILE A 66 -7.17 -9.42 12.10
CA ILE A 66 -6.33 -8.26 12.41
C ILE A 66 -5.50 -7.84 11.18
N THR A 67 -4.90 -8.80 10.47
CA THR A 67 -4.12 -8.50 9.26
C THR A 67 -4.97 -7.94 8.13
N GLY A 68 -6.21 -8.43 7.97
CA GLY A 68 -7.19 -7.88 7.05
C GLY A 68 -7.56 -6.43 7.38
N ILE A 69 -7.89 -6.15 8.64
CA ILE A 69 -8.20 -4.78 9.12
C ILE A 69 -7.00 -3.85 8.90
N LEU A 70 -5.81 -4.26 9.31
CA LEU A 70 -4.59 -3.47 9.12
C LEU A 70 -4.29 -3.24 7.63
N SER A 71 -4.57 -4.21 6.76
CA SER A 71 -4.39 -4.06 5.31
C SER A 71 -5.29 -2.97 4.73
N ILE A 72 -6.57 -2.94 5.14
CA ILE A 72 -7.53 -1.92 4.71
C ILE A 72 -7.02 -0.53 5.09
N PHE A 73 -6.69 -0.32 6.38
CA PHE A 73 -6.18 0.96 6.85
C PHE A 73 -4.88 1.36 6.12
N GLN A 74 -3.96 0.40 5.98
CA GLN A 74 -2.66 0.67 5.37
C GLN A 74 -2.79 1.09 3.90
N VAL A 75 -3.64 0.43 3.12
CA VAL A 75 -3.83 0.76 1.69
C VAL A 75 -4.54 2.09 1.51
N VAL A 76 -5.59 2.36 2.29
CA VAL A 76 -6.30 3.65 2.24
C VAL A 76 -5.35 4.80 2.56
N LEU A 77 -4.61 4.70 3.66
CA LEU A 77 -3.63 5.72 4.04
C LEU A 77 -2.52 5.88 3.00
N GLN A 78 -2.04 4.78 2.41
CA GLN A 78 -0.99 4.83 1.39
C GLN A 78 -1.47 5.50 0.10
N LEU A 79 -2.70 5.22 -0.35
CA LEU A 79 -3.30 5.89 -1.52
C LEU A 79 -3.39 7.40 -1.31
N LEU A 80 -3.91 7.81 -0.15
CA LEU A 80 -4.02 9.23 0.20
C LEU A 80 -2.64 9.88 0.26
N PHE A 81 -1.66 9.20 0.85
CA PHE A 81 -0.30 9.72 0.97
C PHE A 81 0.39 9.87 -0.39
N ILE A 82 0.31 8.85 -1.26
CA ILE A 82 0.88 8.89 -2.60
C ILE A 82 0.24 10.02 -3.41
N SER A 83 -1.09 10.17 -3.33
CA SER A 83 -1.82 11.22 -4.05
C SER A 83 -1.50 12.63 -3.57
N ASP A 84 -1.23 12.82 -2.27
CA ASP A 84 -0.81 14.11 -1.71
C ASP A 84 0.65 14.43 -2.06
N VAL A 85 1.58 13.50 -1.80
CA VAL A 85 3.01 13.74 -1.99
C VAL A 85 3.39 13.86 -3.47
N SER A 86 2.67 13.20 -4.38
CA SER A 86 2.90 13.33 -5.83
C SER A 86 2.70 14.75 -6.34
N ARG A 87 1.81 15.51 -5.68
CA ARG A 87 1.48 16.92 -5.99
C ARG A 87 2.36 17.92 -5.23
N ARG A 88 3.28 17.45 -4.39
CA ARG A 88 4.17 18.31 -3.59
C ARG A 88 5.60 18.29 -4.10
N ARG A 89 6.27 19.44 -4.03
CA ARG A 89 7.67 19.59 -4.45
C ARG A 89 8.47 20.43 -3.45
N VAL A 90 9.77 20.14 -3.35
CA VAL A 90 10.72 21.01 -2.67
C VAL A 90 10.86 22.30 -3.48
N HIS A 91 10.60 23.44 -2.85
CA HIS A 91 10.66 24.76 -3.49
C HIS A 91 11.64 25.73 -2.80
N LEU A 92 11.92 25.53 -1.51
CA LEU A 92 12.84 26.39 -0.75
C LEU A 92 14.27 25.82 -0.76
N PRO A 93 15.31 26.67 -0.86
CA PRO A 93 16.72 26.25 -0.75
C PRO A 93 17.05 25.52 0.57
N GLU A 94 16.39 25.88 1.68
CA GLU A 94 16.55 25.22 2.98
C GLU A 94 15.95 23.79 3.00
N HIS A 95 14.88 23.56 2.23
CA HIS A 95 14.28 22.24 2.05
C HIS A 95 15.07 21.36 1.08
N ASP A 96 15.93 21.94 0.23
CA ASP A 96 16.86 21.18 -0.60
C ASP A 96 17.99 20.55 0.24
N ARG A 97 18.35 21.20 1.37
CA ARG A 97 19.31 20.66 2.35
C ARG A 97 18.69 19.62 3.29
N SER A 98 17.47 19.87 3.80
CA SER A 98 16.82 19.00 4.80
C SER A 98 15.98 17.86 4.19
N LYS A 99 15.52 18.00 2.94
CA LYS A 99 14.76 16.99 2.16
C LYS A 99 13.63 16.36 2.98
N PRO A 100 12.67 17.16 3.48
CA PRO A 100 11.65 16.70 4.41
C PRO A 100 10.80 15.60 3.75
N GLY A 101 10.57 14.51 4.48
CA GLY A 101 9.80 13.35 4.00
C GLY A 101 10.58 12.33 3.16
N ARG A 102 11.81 12.63 2.70
CA ARG A 102 12.55 11.74 1.77
C ARG A 102 12.82 10.36 2.36
N GLN A 103 13.22 10.32 3.64
CA GLN A 103 13.47 9.05 4.34
C GLN A 103 12.20 8.19 4.46
N VAL A 104 11.04 8.83 4.68
CA VAL A 104 9.75 8.13 4.73
C VAL A 104 9.38 7.55 3.37
N VAL A 105 9.53 8.33 2.30
CA VAL A 105 9.30 7.86 0.93
C VAL A 105 10.21 6.68 0.60
N THR A 106 11.51 6.75 0.94
CA THR A 106 12.45 5.63 0.76
C THR A 106 11.99 4.39 1.53
N PHE A 107 11.61 4.54 2.80
CA PHE A 107 11.14 3.41 3.61
C PHE A 107 9.88 2.77 3.01
N LEU A 108 8.90 3.58 2.59
CA LEU A 108 7.66 3.09 1.99
C LEU A 108 7.91 2.42 0.63
N LEU A 109 8.86 2.90 -0.15
CA LEU A 109 9.30 2.27 -1.39
C LEU A 109 9.82 0.86 -1.10
N ILE A 110 10.80 0.74 -0.19
CA ILE A 110 11.38 -0.56 0.19
C ILE A 110 10.30 -1.49 0.73
N ALA A 111 9.42 -1.00 1.61
CA ALA A 111 8.32 -1.78 2.17
C ALA A 111 7.37 -2.31 1.09
N ASN A 112 7.05 -1.52 0.07
CA ASN A 112 6.20 -1.97 -1.04
C ASN A 112 6.92 -2.99 -1.94
N VAL A 113 8.22 -2.82 -2.20
CA VAL A 113 9.02 -3.84 -2.92
C VAL A 113 9.06 -5.15 -2.14
N THR A 114 9.30 -5.11 -0.83
CA THR A 114 9.29 -6.30 0.02
C THR A 114 7.94 -7.00 0.00
N MET A 115 6.84 -6.25 0.16
CA MET A 115 5.50 -6.82 0.07
C MET A 115 5.20 -7.36 -1.33
N TRP A 116 5.62 -6.69 -2.39
CA TRP A 116 5.46 -7.18 -3.75
C TRP A 116 6.17 -8.52 -3.97
N ILE A 117 7.40 -8.65 -3.49
CA ILE A 117 8.16 -9.92 -3.53
C ILE A 117 7.41 -11.01 -2.77
N ILE A 118 6.98 -10.72 -1.54
CA ILE A 118 6.15 -11.65 -0.75
C ILE A 118 4.91 -12.09 -1.53
N TYR A 119 4.12 -11.16 -2.04
CA TYR A 119 2.90 -11.49 -2.79
C TYR A 119 3.18 -12.21 -4.11
N THR A 120 4.38 -12.09 -4.69
CA THR A 120 4.73 -12.78 -5.94
C THR A 120 5.18 -14.21 -5.68
N PHE A 121 6.01 -14.43 -4.65
CA PHE A 121 6.66 -15.72 -4.40
C PHE A 121 5.98 -16.57 -3.32
N GLU A 122 5.31 -15.96 -2.34
CA GLU A 122 4.66 -16.67 -1.24
C GLU A 122 3.27 -17.22 -1.64
N THR A 123 2.64 -16.64 -2.66
CA THR A 123 1.24 -16.89 -3.04
C THR A 123 1.00 -18.23 -3.78
N GLN A 124 1.97 -19.15 -3.77
CA GLN A 124 1.76 -20.52 -4.28
C GLN A 124 1.29 -21.54 -3.23
N LYS A 125 0.86 -21.11 -2.04
CA LYS A 125 0.22 -22.02 -1.08
C LYS A 125 -1.23 -21.64 -0.85
N VAL A 126 -2.11 -22.13 -1.72
CA VAL A 126 -3.55 -22.32 -1.40
C VAL A 126 -3.74 -23.10 -0.08
N VAL A 127 -2.70 -23.81 0.35
CA VAL A 127 -2.59 -24.59 1.59
C VAL A 127 -2.20 -23.75 2.83
N ALA A 128 -1.70 -22.52 2.68
CA ALA A 128 -1.08 -21.79 3.81
C ALA A 128 -2.06 -21.09 4.76
N ASN A 129 -3.33 -20.88 4.36
CA ASN A 129 -4.30 -20.21 5.22
C ASN A 129 -5.63 -21.00 5.24
N PRO A 130 -5.75 -22.00 6.14
CA PRO A 130 -6.93 -22.86 6.20
C PRO A 130 -8.20 -22.05 6.54
N VAL A 131 -8.07 -20.93 7.26
CA VAL A 131 -9.19 -20.10 7.71
C VAL A 131 -10.16 -19.71 6.59
N GLN A 132 -9.66 -19.12 5.49
CA GLN A 132 -10.53 -18.69 4.39
C GLN A 132 -11.03 -19.87 3.56
N LEU A 133 -10.23 -20.93 3.42
CA LEU A 133 -10.59 -22.11 2.64
C LEU A 133 -11.66 -22.93 3.35
N ASP A 134 -11.57 -23.09 4.67
CA ASP A 134 -12.55 -23.77 5.51
C ASP A 134 -13.86 -22.98 5.59
N PHE A 135 -13.79 -21.65 5.56
CA PHE A 135 -14.96 -20.79 5.63
C PHE A 135 -15.74 -20.69 4.31
N TYR A 136 -15.06 -20.38 3.20
CA TYR A 136 -15.72 -20.18 1.90
C TYR A 136 -15.79 -21.45 1.04
N GLY A 137 -15.00 -22.46 1.36
CA GLY A 137 -14.76 -23.61 0.50
C GLY A 137 -13.77 -23.31 -0.64
N PHE A 138 -13.21 -24.38 -1.19
CA PHE A 138 -12.14 -24.31 -2.19
C PHE A 138 -12.50 -23.49 -3.43
N LEU A 139 -13.69 -23.71 -4.02
CA LEU A 139 -14.09 -23.08 -5.28
C LEU A 139 -14.27 -21.56 -5.14
N ALA A 140 -15.05 -21.13 -4.15
CA ALA A 140 -15.33 -19.70 -3.94
C ALA A 140 -14.05 -18.93 -3.60
N TRP A 141 -13.22 -19.46 -2.68
CA TRP A 141 -11.97 -18.82 -2.31
C TRP A 141 -10.97 -18.77 -3.46
N SER A 142 -10.86 -19.84 -4.25
CA SER A 142 -10.01 -19.86 -5.43
C SER A 142 -10.40 -18.80 -6.45
N MET A 143 -11.69 -18.55 -6.65
CA MET A 143 -12.18 -17.51 -7.56
C MET A 143 -11.80 -16.11 -7.08
N VAL A 144 -12.01 -15.82 -5.78
CA VAL A 144 -11.60 -14.55 -5.16
C VAL A 144 -10.10 -14.33 -5.37
N GLN A 145 -9.29 -15.32 -5.00
CA GLN A 145 -7.84 -15.26 -5.14
C GLN A 145 -7.37 -15.00 -6.58
N ARG A 146 -7.94 -15.70 -7.57
CA ARG A 146 -7.58 -15.54 -8.98
C ARG A 146 -7.82 -14.14 -9.50
N ILE A 147 -8.81 -13.43 -8.98
CA ILE A 147 -9.13 -12.05 -9.36
C ILE A 147 -8.29 -11.06 -8.56
N THR A 148 -8.22 -11.22 -7.23
CA THR A 148 -7.64 -10.20 -6.36
C THR A 148 -6.12 -10.26 -6.29
N LEU A 149 -5.50 -11.43 -6.34
CA LEU A 149 -4.05 -11.56 -6.14
C LEU A 149 -3.23 -10.83 -7.22
N PRO A 150 -3.54 -10.94 -8.53
CA PRO A 150 -2.84 -10.17 -9.56
C PRO A 150 -2.94 -8.66 -9.31
N LEU A 151 -4.11 -8.18 -8.87
CA LEU A 151 -4.32 -6.78 -8.53
C LEU A 151 -3.53 -6.36 -7.29
N CYS A 152 -3.45 -7.20 -6.26
CA CYS A 152 -2.62 -6.95 -5.07
C CYS A 152 -1.13 -6.83 -5.44
N ILE A 153 -0.62 -7.77 -6.24
CA ILE A 153 0.77 -7.77 -6.73
C ILE A 153 1.02 -6.50 -7.52
N PHE A 154 0.15 -6.18 -8.47
CA PHE A 154 0.26 -4.99 -9.29
C PHE A 154 0.19 -3.71 -8.46
N HIS A 155 -0.69 -3.63 -7.45
CA HIS A 155 -0.80 -2.47 -6.56
C HIS A 155 0.50 -2.20 -5.80
N ARG A 156 1.13 -3.24 -5.24
CA ARG A 156 2.39 -3.12 -4.49
C ARG A 156 3.54 -2.71 -5.41
N PHE A 157 3.63 -3.34 -6.58
CA PHE A 157 4.63 -2.97 -7.59
C PHE A 157 4.47 -1.53 -8.06
N HIS A 158 3.25 -1.16 -8.49
CA HIS A 158 2.97 0.16 -9.03
C HIS A 158 3.17 1.24 -7.96
N SER A 159 2.73 1.01 -6.72
CA SER A 159 3.00 1.93 -5.60
C SER A 159 4.51 2.14 -5.37
N ALA A 160 5.33 1.09 -5.46
CA ALA A 160 6.78 1.23 -5.32
C ALA A 160 7.37 2.08 -6.46
N VAL A 161 6.93 1.86 -7.70
CA VAL A 161 7.35 2.67 -8.86
C VAL A 161 6.93 4.13 -8.68
N THR A 162 5.68 4.40 -8.29
CA THR A 162 5.22 5.78 -8.05
C THR A 162 6.03 6.46 -6.95
N LEU A 163 6.33 5.76 -5.84
CA LEU A 163 7.17 6.28 -4.76
C LEU A 163 8.62 6.55 -5.22
N ALA A 164 9.17 5.72 -6.11
CA ALA A 164 10.48 5.94 -6.71
C ALA A 164 10.51 7.20 -7.59
N GLU A 165 9.47 7.41 -8.39
CA GLU A 165 9.31 8.63 -9.19
C GLU A 165 9.13 9.87 -8.31
N ILE A 166 8.32 9.79 -7.25
CA ILE A 166 8.18 10.87 -6.25
C ILE A 166 9.54 11.20 -5.63
N TRP A 167 10.30 10.18 -5.22
CA TRP A 167 11.63 10.36 -4.62
C TRP A 167 12.63 11.02 -5.58
N LYS A 168 12.55 10.70 -6.88
CA LYS A 168 13.41 11.28 -7.91
C LYS A 168 13.01 12.71 -8.27
N THR A 169 11.72 12.96 -8.45
CA THR A 169 11.18 14.24 -8.95
C THR A 169 11.07 15.30 -7.86
N SER A 170 10.79 14.91 -6.61
CA SER A 170 10.55 15.87 -5.52
C SER A 170 11.83 16.39 -4.86
N TYR A 171 12.99 15.75 -5.09
CA TYR A 171 14.25 16.07 -4.40
C TYR A 171 15.45 16.26 -5.35
N LYS A 172 15.21 16.51 -6.64
CA LYS A 172 16.26 16.89 -7.59
C LYS A 172 16.22 18.43 -7.75
N PRO A 173 17.31 19.16 -7.46
CA PRO A 173 17.37 20.58 -7.72
C PRO A 173 17.22 20.81 -9.24
N ARG A 174 16.26 21.64 -9.67
CA ARG A 174 16.34 22.22 -11.01
C ARG A 174 17.46 23.25 -10.94
N ILE A 175 18.54 22.97 -11.65
CA ILE A 175 19.54 23.97 -11.97
C ILE A 175 18.86 24.82 -13.04
N ASP A 176 18.26 25.93 -12.61
CA ASP A 176 17.84 27.00 -13.54
C ASP A 176 19.08 27.77 -14.01
#